data_AF-A0A177CBA4-F1
#
_entry.id   AF-A0A177CBA4-F1
#
_cell.length_a   1.000
_cell.length_b   1.000
_cell.length_c   1.000
_cell.angle_alpha   90.00
_cell.angle_beta   90.00
_cell.angle_gamma   90.00
#
_symmetry.space_group_name_H-M   'P 1'
#
loop_
_entity.id
_entity.type
_entity.pdbx_description
1 polymer ?
#
loop_
_entity_poly.entity_id
_entity_poly.type
_entity_poly.pdbx_seq_one_letter_code
_entity_poly.pdbx_strand_id
1 'polypeptide(L)'
;LCLYTASIGLGIQLGMSPFHHWMKDKHVIIGLAVYGLFLTQAASGYIHHVMFKKYISRTTSSYIHLWTGRLCITLAMINGGFGFQLRSQKIGSWKVALYTVCAVVMWCAYVTSIVIGEWRRNKQMKKVASSTSLSQA
;
A
#
# COMPACT_ATOMS: atom_id res chain seq x y z
N LEU A 1 -2.41 -10.38 8.67
CA LEU A 1 -3.33 -10.90 7.63
C LEU A 1 -4.68 -11.30 8.22
N CYS A 2 -4.72 -12.20 9.21
CA CYS A 2 -5.97 -12.73 9.78
C CYS A 2 -6.97 -11.64 10.25
N LEU A 3 -6.51 -10.61 10.97
CA LEU A 3 -7.37 -9.50 11.42
C LEU A 3 -7.98 -8.70 10.26
N TYR A 4 -7.19 -8.50 9.19
CA TYR A 4 -7.65 -7.77 8.02
C TYR A 4 -8.68 -8.59 7.22
N THR A 5 -8.44 -9.90 7.07
CA THR A 5 -9.38 -10.83 6.45
C THR A 5 -10.70 -10.91 7.22
N ALA A 6 -10.64 -10.97 8.56
CA ALA A 6 -11.84 -10.94 9.40
C ALA A 6 -12.62 -9.62 9.25
N SER A 7 -11.91 -8.49 9.16
CA SER A 7 -12.53 -7.18 8.94
C SER A 7 -13.26 -7.09 7.58
N ILE A 8 -12.66 -7.64 6.52
CA ILE A 8 -13.30 -7.73 5.20
C ILE A 8 -14.54 -8.63 5.25
N GLY A 9 -14.47 -9.77 5.94
CA GLY A 9 -15.62 -10.66 6.13
C GLY A 9 -16.80 -9.95 6.81
N LEU A 10 -16.55 -9.21 7.89
CA LEU A 10 -17.57 -8.40 8.55
C LEU A 10 -18.13 -7.30 7.63
N GLY A 11 -17.26 -6.64 6.85
CA GLY A 11 -17.68 -5.62 5.88
C GLY A 11 -18.60 -6.16 4.80
N ILE A 12 -18.29 -7.34 4.24
CA ILE A 12 -19.13 -8.02 3.25
C ILE A 12 -20.48 -8.42 3.86
N GLN A 13 -20.47 -8.99 5.07
CA GLN A 13 -21.70 -9.36 5.77
C GLN A 13 -22.61 -8.15 5.99
N LEU A 14 -22.06 -6.99 6.37
CA LEU A 14 -22.82 -5.75 6.51
C LEU A 14 -23.33 -5.23 5.17
N GLY A 15 -22.51 -5.26 4.11
CA GLY A 15 -22.89 -4.78 2.78
C GLY A 15 -23.93 -5.64 2.06
N MET A 16 -24.04 -6.93 2.42
CA MET A 16 -25.06 -7.86 1.94
C MET A 16 -26.33 -7.87 2.80
N SER A 17 -26.35 -7.10 3.90
CA SER A 17 -27.52 -7.07 4.77
C SER A 17 -28.73 -6.45 4.04
N PRO A 18 -29.96 -6.96 4.26
CA PRO A 18 -31.16 -6.47 3.58
C PRO A 18 -31.49 -5.00 3.92
N PHE A 19 -30.91 -4.48 5.02
CA PHE A 19 -31.10 -3.11 5.47
C PHE A 19 -30.14 -2.11 4.80
N HIS A 20 -28.98 -2.57 4.31
CA HIS A 20 -27.93 -1.69 3.77
C HIS A 20 -27.25 -2.34 2.57
N HIS A 21 -27.75 -2.07 1.37
CA HIS A 21 -27.23 -2.63 0.12
C HIS A 21 -26.02 -1.83 -0.42
N TRP A 22 -24.91 -1.85 0.30
CA TRP A 22 -23.72 -1.03 0.00
C TRP A 22 -22.67 -1.71 -0.88
N MET A 23 -22.94 -2.90 -1.41
CA MET A 23 -22.00 -3.63 -2.28
C MET A 23 -21.59 -2.85 -3.54
N LYS A 24 -22.42 -1.91 -4.00
CA LYS A 24 -22.12 -1.03 -5.14
C LYS A 24 -21.40 0.26 -4.74
N ASP A 25 -21.18 0.50 -3.45
CA ASP A 25 -20.48 1.69 -2.99
C ASP A 25 -18.98 1.59 -3.31
N LYS A 26 -18.41 2.71 -3.74
CA LYS A 26 -16.99 2.82 -4.08
C LYS A 26 -16.08 2.40 -2.92
N HIS A 27 -16.46 2.64 -1.66
CA HIS A 27 -15.69 2.21 -0.49
C HIS A 27 -15.56 0.68 -0.42
N VAL A 28 -16.65 -0.04 -0.71
CA VAL A 28 -16.68 -1.50 -0.66
C VAL A 28 -15.91 -2.08 -1.85
N ILE A 29 -16.14 -1.55 -3.06
CA ILE A 29 -15.47 -2.01 -4.28
C ILE A 29 -13.96 -1.78 -4.20
N ILE A 30 -13.52 -0.57 -3.85
CA ILE A 30 -12.09 -0.24 -3.74
C ILE A 30 -11.46 -1.02 -2.58
N GLY A 31 -12.16 -1.15 -1.45
CA GLY A 31 -11.69 -1.95 -0.32
C GLY A 31 -11.42 -3.41 -0.68
N LEU A 32 -12.32 -4.04 -1.43
CA LEU A 32 -12.16 -5.42 -1.89
C LEU A 32 -11.04 -5.56 -2.94
N ALA A 33 -10.92 -4.60 -3.85
CA ALA A 33 -9.82 -4.57 -4.82
C ALA A 33 -8.45 -4.44 -4.13
N VAL A 34 -8.33 -3.53 -3.15
CA VAL A 34 -7.10 -3.37 -2.35
C VAL A 34 -6.81 -4.63 -1.53
N TYR A 35 -7.82 -5.29 -0.97
CA TYR A 35 -7.65 -6.56 -0.28
C TYR A 35 -7.07 -7.65 -1.21
N GLY A 36 -7.60 -7.76 -2.43
CA GLY A 36 -7.07 -8.67 -3.45
C GLY A 36 -5.60 -8.38 -3.77
N LEU A 37 -5.26 -7.11 -4.03
CA LEU A 37 -3.87 -6.70 -4.28
C LEU A 37 -2.95 -6.97 -3.08
N PHE A 38 -3.45 -6.83 -1.85
CA PHE A 38 -2.70 -7.15 -0.64
C PHE A 38 -2.37 -8.64 -0.53
N LEU A 39 -3.26 -9.53 -0.97
CA LEU A 39 -2.96 -10.97 -1.06
C LEU A 39 -1.88 -11.25 -2.11
N THR A 40 -1.95 -10.60 -3.28
CA THR A 40 -0.91 -10.67 -4.30
C THR A 40 0.44 -10.16 -3.78
N GLN A 41 0.43 -9.13 -2.95
CA GLN A 41 1.61 -8.59 -2.29
C GLN A 41 2.25 -9.61 -1.34
N ALA A 42 1.44 -10.33 -0.55
CA ALA A 42 1.93 -11.36 0.36
C ALA A 42 2.56 -12.55 -0.40
N ALA A 43 1.90 -13.02 -1.46
CA ALA A 43 2.41 -14.10 -2.30
C ALA A 43 3.72 -13.70 -3.02
N SER A 44 3.74 -12.52 -3.66
CA SER A 44 4.94 -12.01 -4.34
C SER A 44 6.09 -11.74 -3.38
N GLY A 45 5.80 -11.23 -2.17
CA GLY A 45 6.78 -11.03 -1.11
C GLY A 45 7.44 -12.33 -0.67
N TYR A 46 6.65 -13.38 -0.45
CA TYR A 46 7.16 -14.71 -0.13
C TYR A 46 8.08 -15.24 -1.24
N ILE A 47 7.63 -15.18 -2.50
CA ILE A 47 8.43 -15.60 -3.66
C ILE A 47 9.72 -14.79 -3.74
N HIS A 48 9.65 -13.46 -3.58
CA HIS A 48 10.82 -12.60 -3.62
C HIS A 48 11.84 -12.97 -2.53
N HIS A 49 11.41 -13.20 -1.29
CA HIS A 49 12.31 -13.60 -0.21
C HIS A 49 12.99 -14.96 -0.46
N VAL A 50 12.24 -15.95 -0.96
CA VAL A 50 12.80 -17.27 -1.30
C VAL A 50 13.79 -17.16 -2.47
N MET A 51 13.44 -16.41 -3.51
CA MET A 51 14.29 -16.22 -4.69
C MET A 51 15.52 -15.37 -4.39
N PHE A 52 15.42 -14.38 -3.49
CA PHE A 52 16.56 -13.56 -3.09
C PHE A 52 17.65 -14.40 -2.41
N LYS A 53 17.26 -15.41 -1.64
CA LYS A 53 18.18 -16.38 -1.03
C LYS A 53 18.89 -17.27 -2.05
N LYS A 54 18.27 -17.48 -3.23
CA LYS A 54 18.79 -18.36 -4.30
C LYS A 54 19.60 -17.63 -5.36
N TYR A 55 19.22 -16.40 -5.73
CA TYR A 55 19.79 -15.69 -6.88
C TYR A 55 20.55 -14.40 -6.51
N ILE A 56 20.43 -13.89 -5.27
CA ILE A 56 21.09 -12.65 -4.77
C ILE A 56 20.97 -11.48 -5.78
N SER A 57 19.85 -11.41 -6.49
CA SER A 57 19.63 -10.43 -7.56
C SER A 57 18.17 -10.02 -7.59
N ARG A 58 17.91 -8.82 -8.11
CA ARG A 58 16.56 -8.29 -8.27
C ARG A 58 15.82 -9.06 -9.36
N THR A 59 14.90 -9.91 -8.93
CA THR A 59 13.94 -10.56 -9.83
C THR A 59 12.79 -9.60 -10.17
N THR A 60 12.10 -9.83 -11.29
CA THR A 60 10.91 -9.06 -11.71
C THR A 60 9.84 -8.97 -10.60
N SER A 61 9.76 -10.00 -9.75
CA SER A 61 8.89 -10.03 -8.56
C SER A 61 9.18 -8.88 -7.57
N SER A 62 10.44 -8.45 -7.45
CA SER A 62 10.84 -7.32 -6.58
C SER A 62 10.23 -6.00 -7.02
N TYR A 63 10.16 -5.76 -8.34
CA TYR A 63 9.57 -4.54 -8.89
C TYR A 63 8.05 -4.55 -8.74
N ILE A 64 7.41 -5.68 -9.03
CA ILE A 64 5.96 -5.86 -8.85
C ILE A 64 5.57 -5.65 -7.39
N HIS A 65 6.31 -6.24 -6.45
CA HIS A 65 6.08 -6.07 -5.02
C HIS A 65 6.23 -4.60 -4.60
N LEU A 66 7.29 -3.91 -5.04
CA LEU A 66 7.53 -2.52 -4.63
C LEU A 66 6.43 -1.57 -5.16
N TRP A 67 6.07 -1.69 -6.43
CA TRP A 67 5.07 -0.82 -7.06
C TRP A 67 3.65 -1.13 -6.59
N THR A 68 3.29 -2.41 -6.48
CA THR A 68 1.97 -2.82 -5.96
C THR A 68 1.76 -2.29 -4.55
N GLY A 69 2.79 -2.38 -3.67
CA GLY A 69 2.73 -1.81 -2.33
C GLY A 69 2.48 -0.30 -2.31
N ARG A 70 3.14 0.46 -3.19
CA ARG A 70 2.98 1.92 -3.30
C ARG A 70 1.58 2.35 -3.70
N LEU A 71 1.03 1.67 -4.70
CA LEU A 71 -0.33 1.91 -5.16
C LEU A 71 -1.35 1.52 -4.08
N CYS A 72 -1.17 0.37 -3.42
CA CYS A 72 -2.06 -0.11 -2.37
C CYS A 72 -2.14 0.85 -1.18
N ILE A 73 -1.02 1.39 -0.71
CA ILE A 73 -1.00 2.32 0.44
C ILE A 73 -1.82 3.58 0.13
N THR A 74 -1.64 4.14 -1.06
CA THR A 74 -2.38 5.34 -1.48
C THR A 74 -3.87 5.06 -1.65
N LEU A 75 -4.21 3.95 -2.33
CA LEU A 75 -5.61 3.53 -2.51
C LEU A 75 -6.29 3.22 -1.17
N ALA A 76 -5.59 2.59 -0.22
CA ALA A 76 -6.12 2.29 1.10
C ALA A 76 -6.46 3.56 1.89
N MET A 77 -5.62 4.60 1.81
CA MET A 77 -5.90 5.89 2.45
C MET A 77 -7.10 6.60 1.80
N ILE A 78 -7.18 6.62 0.47
CA ILE A 78 -8.36 7.20 -0.21
C ILE A 78 -9.63 6.42 0.17
N ASN A 79 -9.54 5.09 0.20
CA ASN A 79 -10.65 4.21 0.56
C ASN A 79 -11.15 4.45 1.99
N GLY A 80 -10.25 4.64 2.95
CA GLY A 80 -10.63 4.96 4.33
C GLY A 80 -11.41 6.28 4.43
N GLY A 81 -11.08 7.27 3.59
CA GLY A 81 -11.85 8.50 3.43
C GLY A 81 -13.28 8.27 2.93
N PHE A 82 -13.45 7.41 1.93
CA PHE A 82 -14.78 7.03 1.42
C PHE A 82 -15.65 6.32 2.46
N GLY A 83 -15.06 5.64 3.45
CA GLY A 83 -15.79 5.05 4.56
C GLY A 83 -16.54 6.08 5.41
N PHE A 84 -16.08 7.33 5.47
CA PHE A 84 -16.81 8.42 6.11
C PHE A 84 -17.98 8.93 5.25
N GLN A 85 -17.82 8.93 3.93
CA GLN A 85 -18.89 9.28 2.99
C GLN A 85 -20.02 8.24 3.02
N LEU A 86 -19.67 6.94 3.11
CA LEU A 86 -20.65 5.87 3.24
C LEU A 86 -21.54 6.03 4.48
N ARG A 87 -20.99 6.57 5.58
CA ARG A 87 -21.74 6.90 6.80
C ARG A 87 -22.32 8.32 6.81
N SER A 88 -22.41 8.96 5.65
CA SER A 88 -22.95 10.33 5.48
C SER A 88 -22.37 11.35 6.48
N GLN A 89 -21.10 11.18 6.85
CA GLN A 89 -20.45 12.10 7.80
C GLN A 89 -20.21 13.44 7.13
N LYS A 90 -20.63 14.53 7.77
CA LYS A 90 -20.46 15.89 7.24
C LYS A 90 -18.97 16.24 7.14
N ILE A 91 -18.61 16.89 6.03
CA ILE A 91 -17.32 17.56 5.85
C ILE A 91 -17.25 18.66 6.92
N GLY A 92 -16.29 18.57 7.84
CA GLY A 92 -16.20 19.43 9.03
C GLY A 92 -16.52 18.74 10.35
N SER A 93 -17.00 17.49 10.34
CA SER A 93 -17.05 16.69 11.57
C SER A 93 -15.64 16.42 12.08
N TRP A 94 -15.45 16.48 13.40
CA TRP A 94 -14.14 16.26 14.04
C TRP A 94 -13.51 14.93 13.63
N LYS A 95 -14.33 13.89 13.40
CA LYS A 95 -13.90 12.56 12.94
C LYS A 95 -13.26 12.59 11.55
N VAL A 96 -13.91 13.29 10.61
CA VAL A 96 -13.39 13.44 9.24
C VAL A 96 -12.14 14.33 9.24
N ALA A 97 -12.15 15.41 10.01
CA ALA A 97 -11.00 16.29 10.15
C ALA A 97 -9.77 15.55 10.71
N LEU A 98 -9.95 14.83 11.83
CA LEU A 98 -8.87 14.04 12.44
C LEU A 98 -8.32 12.99 11.47
N TYR A 99 -9.21 12.24 10.83
CA TYR A 99 -8.78 11.25 9.84
C TYR A 99 -7.99 11.88 8.70
N THR A 100 -8.47 12.99 8.15
CA THR A 100 -7.83 13.68 7.02
C THR A 100 -6.46 14.20 7.40
N VAL A 101 -6.32 14.83 8.57
CA VAL A 101 -5.03 15.30 9.08
C VAL A 101 -4.05 14.14 9.25
N CYS A 102 -4.47 13.06 9.93
CA CYS A 102 -3.63 11.88 10.11
C CYS A 102 -3.25 11.24 8.77
N ALA A 103 -4.18 11.12 7.82
CA ALA A 103 -3.93 10.56 6.51
C ALA A 103 -2.91 11.39 5.72
N VAL A 104 -3.05 12.72 5.70
CA VAL A 104 -2.11 13.61 5.01
C VAL A 104 -0.71 13.53 5.65
N VAL A 105 -0.62 13.58 6.97
CA VAL A 105 0.67 13.48 7.69
C VAL A 105 1.36 12.15 7.37
N MET A 106 0.63 11.04 7.48
CA MET A 106 1.18 9.70 7.19
C MET A 106 1.57 9.55 5.72
N TRP A 107 0.79 10.10 4.79
CA TRP A 107 1.11 10.07 3.38
C TRP A 107 2.37 10.89 3.07
N CYS A 108 2.52 12.09 3.64
CA CYS A 108 3.73 12.90 3.48
C CYS A 108 4.97 12.18 4.04
N ALA A 109 4.87 11.57 5.23
CA ALA A 109 5.95 10.78 5.80
C ALA A 109 6.31 9.59 4.89
N TYR A 110 5.30 8.92 4.34
CA TYR A 110 5.48 7.80 3.42
C TYR A 110 6.20 8.21 2.13
N VAL A 111 5.74 9.28 1.46
CA VAL A 111 6.39 9.81 0.24
C VAL A 111 7.82 10.25 0.52
N THR A 112 8.05 10.93 1.65
CA THR A 112 9.39 11.34 2.08
C THR A 112 10.31 10.14 2.25
N SER A 113 9.82 9.05 2.87
CA SER A 113 10.59 7.82 3.04
C SER A 113 10.98 7.17 1.71
N ILE A 114 10.09 7.22 0.71
CA ILE A 114 10.37 6.73 -0.64
C ILE A 114 11.46 7.55 -1.30
N VAL A 115 11.31 8.88 -1.31
CA VAL A 115 12.25 9.79 -1.97
C VAL A 115 13.64 9.67 -1.36
N ILE A 116 13.74 9.66 -0.03
CA ILE A 116 15.02 9.48 0.67
C ILE A 116 15.61 8.10 0.37
N GLY A 117 14.80 7.04 0.36
CA GLY A 117 15.23 5.68 0.06
C GLY A 117 15.81 5.55 -1.35
N GLU A 118 15.14 6.12 -2.36
CA GLU A 118 15.62 6.11 -3.75
C GLU A 118 16.87 6.97 -3.93
N TRP A 119 16.91 8.15 -3.31
CA TRP A 119 18.08 9.02 -3.37
C TRP A 119 19.33 8.37 -2.75
N ARG A 120 19.18 7.75 -1.57
CA ARG A 120 20.28 7.02 -0.92
C ARG A 120 20.77 5.85 -1.77
N ARG A 121 19.85 5.11 -2.40
CA ARG A 121 20.21 3.99 -3.28
C ARG A 121 20.98 4.43 -4.52
N ASN A 122 20.57 5.54 -5.14
CA ASN A 122 21.28 6.10 -6.29
C ASN A 122 22.71 6.55 -5.93
N LYS A 123 22.91 7.14 -4.74
CA LYS A 123 24.25 7.51 -4.25
C LYS A 123 25.16 6.28 -4.07
N GLN A 124 24.64 5.19 -3.50
CA GLN A 124 25.40 3.96 -3.32
C GLN A 124 25.84 3.34 -4.65
N MET A 125 24.93 3.29 -5.64
CA MET A 125 25.24 2.79 -6.99
C MET A 125 26.35 3.60 -7.67
N LYS A 126 26.30 4.94 -7.57
CA LYS A 126 27.34 5.82 -8.13
C LYS A 126 28.71 5.60 -7.45
N LYS A 127 28.73 5.41 -6.14
CA LYS A 127 29.96 5.14 -5.39
C LYS A 127 30.60 3.82 -5.83
N VAL A 128 29.81 2.75 -5.98
CA VAL A 128 30.28 1.45 -6.46
C VAL A 128 30.84 1.55 -7.87
N ALA A 129 30.15 2.22 -8.79
CA ALA A 129 30.63 2.40 -10.16
C ALA A 129 31.97 3.15 -10.24
N SER A 130 32.12 4.22 -9.45
CA SER A 130 33.37 4.99 -9.35
C SER A 130 34.53 4.18 -8.75
N SER A 131 34.28 3.33 -7.76
CA SER A 131 35.33 2.46 -7.20
C SER A 131 35.77 1.38 -8.19
N THR A 132 34.85 0.83 -9.00
CA THR A 132 35.19 -0.16 -10.01
C THR A 132 36.03 0.44 -11.13
N SER A 133 35.73 1.67 -11.59
CA SER A 133 36.52 2.33 -12.63
C SER A 133 37.95 2.67 -12.19
N LEU A 134 38.16 2.99 -10.90
CA LEU A 134 39.50 3.26 -10.36
C LEU A 134 40.34 1.99 -10.17
N SER A 135 39.72 0.82 -10.00
CA SER A 135 40.43 -0.45 -9.88
C SER A 135 40.88 -1.03 -11.24
N GLN A 136 40.40 -0.49 -12.35
CA GLN A 136 40.68 -0.96 -13.71
C GLN A 136 41.64 -0.04 -14.50
N ALA A 137 42.09 1.07 -13.90
CA ALA A 137 43.05 2.02 -14.45
C ALA A 137 44.40 1.88 -13.74
#